data_AF-A0A3M2MAW9-F1
#
_entry.id   AF-A0A3M2MAW9-F1
#
_cell.length_a   1.000
_cell.length_b   1.000
_cell.length_c   1.000
_cell.angle_alpha   90.00
_cell.angle_beta   90.00
_cell.angle_gamma   90.00
#
_symmetry.space_group_name_H-M   'P 1'
#
loop_
_entity.id
_entity.type
_entity.pdbx_description
1 polymer ?
#
loop_
_entity_poly.entity_id
_entity_poly.type
_entity_poly.pdbx_seq_one_letter_code
_entity_poly.pdbx_strand_id
1 'polypeptide(L)'
;MLGPCWFYCGHQVTAVLWIGCATTVGAGAPLYICGPCLDQLHAMLWDFTELNRNAATDAEGRLVPLYRPSVAGPAPTVPRRRAARRARTRLGERLLRLAAGAGDGSDRGDRGERGEE
;
A
#
# COMPACT_ATOMS: atom_id res chain seq x y z
N MET A 1 -9.05 -25.53 13.88
CA MET A 1 -10.33 -25.80 13.17
C MET A 1 -9.99 -26.29 11.76
N LEU A 2 -10.76 -27.21 11.18
CA LEU A 2 -10.61 -27.57 9.76
C LEU A 2 -11.64 -26.81 8.93
N GLY A 3 -11.21 -26.25 7.80
CA GLY A 3 -12.08 -25.50 6.91
C GLY A 3 -11.33 -24.90 5.72
N PRO A 4 -12.05 -24.25 4.78
CA PRO A 4 -11.42 -23.58 3.66
C PRO A 4 -10.61 -22.36 4.14
N CYS A 5 -9.39 -22.18 3.62
CA CYS A 5 -8.58 -20.98 3.84
C CYS A 5 -8.92 -19.89 2.82
N TRP A 6 -9.32 -18.70 3.28
CA TRP A 6 -9.89 -17.66 2.41
C TRP A 6 -8.83 -16.78 1.70
N PHE A 7 -7.58 -17.21 1.70
CA PHE A 7 -6.43 -16.44 1.21
C PHE A 7 -5.74 -17.13 0.03
N TYR A 8 -4.59 -16.57 -0.39
CA TYR A 8 -3.72 -16.88 -1.53
C TYR A 8 -3.47 -18.35 -1.91
N CYS A 9 -3.87 -19.31 -1.07
CA CYS A 9 -3.86 -20.73 -1.38
C CYS A 9 -5.06 -21.22 -2.21
N GLY A 10 -6.06 -20.36 -2.46
CA GLY A 10 -7.21 -20.72 -3.31
C GLY A 10 -8.26 -21.60 -2.62
N HIS A 11 -8.65 -21.29 -1.38
CA HIS A 11 -9.75 -21.96 -0.66
C HIS A 11 -9.54 -23.44 -0.34
N GLN A 12 -8.28 -23.88 -0.21
CA GLN A 12 -7.97 -25.25 0.21
C GLN A 12 -8.51 -25.54 1.61
N VAL A 13 -9.06 -26.74 1.79
CA VAL A 13 -9.54 -27.22 3.10
C VAL A 13 -8.35 -27.73 3.92
N THR A 14 -8.07 -27.07 5.04
CA THR A 14 -6.90 -27.36 5.89
C THR A 14 -7.12 -26.87 7.32
N ALA A 15 -6.10 -27.00 8.18
CA ALA A 15 -6.09 -26.39 9.49
C ALA A 15 -6.05 -24.86 9.36
N VAL A 16 -7.06 -24.20 9.93
CA VAL A 16 -7.25 -22.75 9.85
C VAL A 16 -7.44 -22.10 11.22
N LEU A 17 -7.09 -20.82 11.27
CA LEU A 17 -7.25 -19.88 12.39
C LEU A 17 -8.19 -18.76 11.97
N TRP A 18 -9.07 -18.32 12.88
CA TRP A 18 -9.88 -17.12 12.72
C TRP A 18 -9.03 -15.87 12.94
N ILE A 19 -9.10 -14.90 12.02
CA ILE A 19 -8.30 -13.65 12.09
C ILE A 19 -9.13 -12.37 12.09
N GLY A 20 -10.45 -12.47 12.06
CA GLY A 20 -11.34 -11.32 12.11
C GLY A 20 -12.62 -11.51 11.29
N CYS A 21 -13.34 -10.43 11.06
CA CYS A 21 -14.57 -10.43 10.27
C CYS A 21 -14.41 -9.52 9.05
N ALA A 22 -14.88 -9.99 7.90
CA ALA A 22 -15.06 -9.18 6.71
C ALA A 22 -16.53 -8.75 6.62
N THR A 23 -16.77 -7.50 6.24
CA THR A 23 -18.11 -6.98 5.96
C THR A 23 -18.15 -6.37 4.57
N THR A 24 -19.29 -6.52 3.92
CA THR A 24 -19.65 -5.89 2.65
C THR A 24 -21.11 -5.46 2.74
N VAL A 25 -21.60 -4.73 1.73
CA VAL A 25 -23.00 -4.32 1.66
C VAL A 25 -23.89 -5.57 1.69
N GLY A 26 -24.62 -5.73 2.80
CA GLY A 26 -25.56 -6.84 2.99
C GLY A 26 -24.96 -8.17 3.45
N ALA A 27 -23.66 -8.27 3.75
CA ALA A 27 -23.08 -9.50 4.27
C ALA A 27 -21.91 -9.28 5.24
N GLY A 28 -21.81 -10.16 6.25
CA GLY A 28 -20.68 -10.24 7.17
C GLY A 28 -20.28 -11.70 7.39
N ALA A 29 -18.98 -11.99 7.36
CA ALA A 29 -18.48 -13.35 7.55
C ALA A 29 -17.12 -13.36 8.27
N PRO A 30 -16.83 -14.42 9.06
CA PRO A 30 -15.50 -14.60 9.64
C PRO A 30 -14.46 -14.91 8.56
N LEU A 31 -13.24 -14.38 8.72
CA LEU A 31 -12.08 -14.68 7.90
C LEU A 31 -11.22 -15.76 8.55
N TYR A 32 -10.97 -16.84 7.82
CA TYR A 32 -10.13 -17.95 8.23
C TYR A 32 -8.90 -18.10 7.34
N ILE A 33 -7.74 -18.39 7.96
CA ILE A 33 -6.45 -18.48 7.28
C ILE A 33 -5.65 -19.71 7.74
N CYS A 34 -4.92 -20.34 6.84
CA CYS A 34 -3.98 -21.41 7.17
C CYS A 34 -2.59 -20.85 7.55
N GLY A 35 -1.76 -21.65 8.23
CA GLY A 35 -0.42 -21.26 8.68
C GLY A 35 0.44 -20.59 7.59
N PRO A 36 0.66 -21.22 6.42
CA PRO A 36 1.48 -20.62 5.36
C PRO A 36 0.94 -19.27 4.84
N CYS A 37 -0.38 -19.13 4.72
CA CYS A 37 -0.99 -17.86 4.34
C CYS A 37 -0.84 -16.81 5.44
N LEU A 38 -0.85 -17.20 6.72
CA LEU A 38 -0.62 -16.31 7.85
C LEU A 38 0.82 -15.79 7.87
N ASP A 39 1.81 -16.63 7.58
CA ASP A 39 3.22 -16.22 7.48
C ASP A 39 3.41 -15.18 6.36
N GLN A 40 2.78 -15.42 5.20
CA GLN A 40 2.80 -14.47 4.09
C GLN A 40 2.11 -13.15 4.49
N LEU A 41 0.96 -13.20 5.18
CA LEU A 41 0.28 -12.02 5.69
C LEU A 41 1.13 -11.25 6.70
N HIS A 42 1.82 -11.94 7.59
CA HIS A 42 2.72 -11.36 8.57
C HIS A 42 3.87 -10.59 7.90
N ALA A 43 4.51 -11.17 6.87
CA ALA A 43 5.56 -10.50 6.12
C ALA A 43 5.05 -9.22 5.40
N MET A 44 3.84 -9.28 4.84
CA MET A 44 3.18 -8.13 4.21
C MET A 44 2.85 -7.02 5.22
N LEU A 45 2.39 -7.38 6.42
CA LEU A 45 2.12 -6.42 7.49
C LEU A 45 3.41 -5.69 7.90
N TRP A 46 4.53 -6.40 8.04
CA TRP A 46 5.81 -5.77 8.34
C TRP A 46 6.27 -4.80 7.24
N ASP A 47 6.17 -5.19 5.97
CA ASP A 47 6.48 -4.29 4.86
C ASP A 47 5.61 -3.03 4.91
N PHE A 48 4.31 -3.18 5.16
CA PHE A 48 3.38 -2.05 5.27
C PHE A 48 3.71 -1.15 6.47
N THR A 49 3.88 -1.70 7.67
CA THR A 49 4.16 -0.92 8.89
C THR A 49 5.48 -0.17 8.78
N GLU A 50 6.52 -0.79 8.24
CA GLU A 50 7.81 -0.11 8.02
C GLU A 50 7.70 1.04 7.03
N LEU A 51 6.98 0.85 5.93
CA LEU A 51 6.76 1.92 4.96
C LEU A 51 5.91 3.04 5.54
N ASN A 52 4.87 2.72 6.31
CA ASN A 52 4.02 3.71 6.94
C ASN A 52 4.75 4.53 8.00
N ARG A 53 5.68 3.91 8.77
CA ARG A 53 6.55 4.64 9.70
C ARG A 53 7.51 5.60 9.00
N ASN A 54 7.90 5.28 7.76
CA ASN A 54 8.78 6.09 6.95
C ASN A 54 8.01 6.87 5.86
N ALA A 55 6.71 7.08 6.06
CA ALA A 55 5.87 7.73 5.06
C ALA A 55 6.39 9.15 4.76
N ALA A 56 6.35 9.52 3.49
CA ALA A 56 6.73 10.86 3.07
C ALA A 56 5.75 11.90 3.61
N THR A 57 6.24 13.11 3.81
CA THR A 57 5.43 14.29 4.14
C THR A 57 5.30 15.18 2.91
N ASP A 58 4.10 15.71 2.64
CA ASP A 58 3.86 16.70 1.58
C ASP A 58 4.50 18.07 1.91
N ALA A 59 4.31 19.06 1.03
CA ALA A 59 4.88 20.40 1.19
C ALA A 59 4.35 21.10 2.45
N GLU A 60 3.15 20.76 2.87
CA GLU A 60 2.46 21.24 4.08
C GLU A 60 2.87 20.45 5.35
N GLY A 61 3.80 19.50 5.23
CA GLY A 61 4.32 18.70 6.33
C GLY A 61 3.39 17.57 6.79
N ARG A 62 2.33 17.24 6.04
CA ARG A 62 1.37 16.19 6.37
C ARG A 62 1.82 14.85 5.80
N LEU A 63 1.56 13.78 6.55
CA LEU A 63 1.87 12.42 6.10
C LEU A 63 1.06 12.07 4.84
N VAL A 64 1.75 11.61 3.81
CA VAL A 64 1.13 11.09 2.59
C VAL A 64 0.77 9.62 2.80
N PRO A 65 -0.52 9.26 2.82
CA PRO A 65 -0.93 7.89 3.09
C PRO A 65 -0.60 6.97 1.91
N LEU A 66 -0.16 5.74 2.22
CA LEU A 66 0.12 4.71 1.22
C LEU A 66 -1.14 4.23 0.48
N TYR A 67 -2.28 4.25 1.17
CA TYR A 67 -3.60 3.99 0.59
C TYR A 67 -4.38 5.28 0.48
N ARG A 68 -4.78 5.64 -0.74
CA ARG A 68 -5.69 6.75 -1.01
C ARG A 68 -7.05 6.24 -1.44
N PRO A 69 -8.14 6.87 -0.98
CA PRO A 69 -9.45 6.65 -1.57
C PRO A 69 -9.41 6.94 -3.07
N SER A 70 -10.10 6.15 -3.88
CA SER A 70 -10.17 6.36 -5.34
C SER A 70 -10.83 7.67 -5.74
N VAL A 71 -11.62 8.27 -4.85
CA VAL A 71 -12.27 9.58 -5.03
C VAL A 71 -11.36 10.76 -4.67
N ALA A 72 -10.17 10.51 -4.11
CA ALA A 72 -9.22 11.57 -3.82
C ALA A 72 -8.63 12.12 -5.13
N GLY A 73 -8.41 13.45 -5.17
CA GLY A 73 -7.75 14.12 -6.29
C GLY A 73 -6.30 13.65 -6.52
N PRO A 74 -5.58 14.27 -7.48
CA PRO A 74 -4.22 13.85 -7.83
C PRO A 74 -3.30 13.80 -6.61
N ALA A 75 -2.33 12.88 -6.63
CA ALA A 75 -1.39 12.74 -5.54
C ALA A 75 -0.55 14.05 -5.39
N PRO A 76 -0.35 14.54 -4.16
CA PRO A 76 0.54 15.67 -3.89
C PRO A 76 1.97 15.28 -4.19
N THR A 77 2.73 16.26 -4.69
CA THR A 77 4.14 16.13 -5.01
C THR A 77 4.95 15.96 -3.73
N VAL A 78 5.60 14.81 -3.55
CA VAL A 78 6.48 14.55 -2.40
C VAL A 78 7.94 14.48 -2.80
N PRO A 79 8.84 15.11 -2.01
CA PRO A 79 10.27 15.01 -2.26
C PRO A 79 10.77 13.56 -2.13
N ARG A 80 11.59 13.16 -3.10
CA ARG A 80 12.04 11.78 -3.25
C ARG A 80 13.04 11.43 -2.15
N ARG A 81 12.63 10.62 -1.17
CA ARG A 81 13.56 9.99 -0.22
C ARG A 81 14.08 8.67 -0.78
N ARG A 82 15.39 8.42 -0.64
CA ARG A 82 15.96 7.08 -0.86
C ARG A 82 15.38 6.13 0.19
N ALA A 83 14.54 5.20 -0.25
CA ALA A 83 14.02 4.14 0.61
C ALA A 83 15.17 3.25 1.09
N ALA A 84 15.31 3.09 2.41
CA ALA A 84 16.51 2.53 3.01
C ALA A 84 16.52 0.98 3.11
N ARG A 85 15.48 0.25 2.69
CA ARG A 85 15.43 -1.23 2.82
C ARG A 85 14.66 -1.93 1.70
N ARG A 86 15.06 -3.18 1.42
CA ARG A 86 14.42 -4.10 0.46
C ARG A 86 13.13 -4.69 1.03
N ALA A 87 12.06 -4.71 0.25
CA ALA A 87 10.79 -5.34 0.63
C ALA A 87 10.94 -6.86 0.81
N ARG A 88 10.16 -7.43 1.73
CA ARG A 88 10.08 -8.88 1.96
C ARG A 88 9.15 -9.55 0.95
N THR A 89 8.16 -8.82 0.46
CA THR A 89 7.06 -9.35 -0.36
C THR A 89 6.84 -8.52 -1.63
N ARG A 90 6.16 -9.12 -2.62
CA ARG A 90 5.70 -8.40 -3.82
C ARG A 90 4.75 -7.25 -3.50
N LEU A 91 3.96 -7.37 -2.43
CA LEU A 91 3.14 -6.25 -1.95
C LEU A 91 4.05 -5.10 -1.49
N GLY A 92 5.06 -5.38 -0.67
CA GLY A 92 6.04 -4.40 -0.23
C GLY A 92 6.76 -3.73 -1.39
N GLU A 93 7.14 -4.47 -2.43
CA GLU A 93 7.73 -3.90 -3.65
C GLU A 93 6.78 -2.92 -4.36
N ARG A 94 5.49 -3.23 -4.42
CA ARG A 94 4.46 -2.34 -5.00
C ARG A 94 4.26 -1.10 -4.14
N LEU A 95 4.20 -1.25 -2.82
CA LEU A 95 4.07 -0.12 -1.89
C LEU A 95 5.29 0.80 -1.97
N LEU A 96 6.50 0.26 -2.10
CA LEU A 96 7.71 1.04 -2.35
C LEU A 96 7.60 1.88 -3.64
N ARG A 97 7.06 1.29 -4.73
CA ARG A 97 6.85 2.03 -5.98
C ARG A 97 5.83 3.15 -5.82
N LEU A 98 4.73 2.90 -5.10
CA LEU A 98 3.71 3.92 -4.82
C LEU A 98 4.30 5.06 -3.99
N ALA A 99 5.08 4.75 -2.96
CA ALA A 99 5.75 5.75 -2.13
C ALA A 99 6.78 6.57 -2.93
N ALA A 100 7.46 5.97 -3.92
CA ALA A 100 8.43 6.66 -4.76
C ALA A 100 7.78 7.46 -5.92
N GLY A 101 6.61 7.04 -6.42
CA GLY A 101 5.90 7.64 -7.55
C GLY A 101 5.09 8.88 -7.21
N ALA A 102 4.80 9.12 -5.94
CA ALA A 102 4.13 10.35 -5.49
C ALA A 102 4.99 11.64 -5.67
N GLY A 103 6.23 11.51 -6.15
CA GLY A 103 7.11 12.65 -6.46
C GLY A 103 7.12 13.09 -7.94
N ASP A 104 6.35 12.47 -8.83
CA ASP A 104 6.36 12.78 -10.27
C ASP A 104 5.24 13.76 -10.65
N GLY A 105 5.27 14.94 -10.03
CA GLY A 105 4.63 16.13 -10.58
C GLY A 105 5.68 16.84 -11.42
N SER A 106 5.91 16.38 -12.66
CA SER A 106 6.75 17.07 -13.63
C SER A 106 6.19 18.47 -13.83
N ASP A 107 6.85 19.41 -13.15
CA ASP A 107 7.23 20.70 -13.68
C ASP A 107 7.36 20.63 -15.21
N ARG A 108 6.34 21.12 -15.90
CA ARG A 108 6.46 21.61 -17.27
C ARG A 108 6.29 23.13 -17.21
N GLY A 109 7.11 23.76 -16.37
CA GLY A 109 7.43 25.17 -16.45
C GLY A 109 8.65 25.40 -17.32
N ASP A 110 8.48 26.27 -18.32
CA ASP A 110 9.46 27.24 -18.81
C ASP A 110 10.29 26.92 -20.08
N ARG A 111 9.93 27.57 -21.21
CA ARG A 111 10.79 28.60 -21.85
C ARG A 111 10.19 29.30 -23.09
N GLY A 112 10.26 30.64 -23.09
CA GLY A 112 10.27 31.53 -24.27
C GLY A 112 8.89 32.10 -24.65
N GLU A 113 8.66 33.39 -24.83
CA GLU A 113 9.57 34.46 -25.26
C GLU A 113 9.19 35.81 -24.62
N ARG A 114 10.24 36.53 -24.22
CA ARG A 114 10.26 38.00 -24.14
C ARG A 114 10.53 38.53 -25.55
N GLY A 115 9.80 39.56 -25.95
CA GLY A 115 10.07 40.45 -27.08
C GLY A 115 8.91 41.46 -27.13
N GLU A 116 9.08 42.67 -26.59
CA GLU A 116 9.48 43.88 -27.35
C GLU A 116 8.48 44.21 -28.47
N GLU A 117 7.52 45.10 -28.19
CA GLU A 117 7.51 46.52 -28.64
C GLU A 117 6.38 47.31 -27.94
#